data_AF-A0A915EQ28-F1
#
_entry.id   AF-A0A915EQ28-F1
#
_cell.length_a   1.000
_cell.length_b   1.000
_cell.length_c   1.000
_cell.angle_alpha   90.00
_cell.angle_beta   90.00
_cell.angle_gamma   90.00
#
_symmetry.space_group_name_H-M   'P 1'
#
loop_
_entity.id
_entity.type
_entity.pdbx_description
1 polymer ?
#
loop_
_entity_poly.entity_id
_entity_poly.type
_entity_poly.pdbx_seq_one_letter_code
_entity_poly.pdbx_strand_id
1 'polypeptide(L)'
;MEISAPKGKFMVHMLHSAYFFPQTVDVKWSATAQGKPNLPVWLHLFHSKHRAISYLIGTPVTPFQQITIHVIAKRLDNYKSAEQLITIISNEDVRYNSSTQQIAELKIKNVEAEEFTNMRNDHIKRLEKAIHETFRGKGVNPYIFNIIPEIQNPPEEFYRVANQIKIGSIVQIGTQQHFHANVHRILEGLRKNPQYCHKTILFPWTNTFAHSSPSTGANLILKI
;
A
#
# COMPACT_ATOMS: atom_id res chain seq x y z
N MET A 1 21.60 0.21 6.89
CA MET A 1 21.25 -0.13 5.49
C MET A 1 20.58 1.07 4.87
N GLU A 2 20.80 1.36 3.59
CA GLU A 2 20.18 2.51 2.91
C GLU A 2 19.27 2.04 1.79
N ILE A 3 18.12 2.67 1.64
CA ILE A 3 17.17 2.42 0.55
C ILE A 3 16.79 3.75 -0.11
N SER A 4 16.75 3.77 -1.44
CA SER A 4 16.29 4.93 -2.21
C SER A 4 14.80 4.79 -2.49
N ALA A 5 14.03 5.81 -2.15
CA ALA A 5 12.59 5.87 -2.33
C ALA A 5 12.19 7.25 -2.88
N PRO A 6 11.94 7.37 -4.20
CA PRO A 6 11.56 8.64 -4.78
C PRO A 6 10.24 9.17 -4.21
N LYS A 7 10.14 10.48 -3.97
CA LYS A 7 8.91 11.08 -3.48
C LYS A 7 7.77 10.91 -4.49
N GLY A 8 6.58 10.65 -3.99
CA GLY A 8 5.39 10.38 -4.82
C GLY A 8 5.38 9.03 -5.53
N LYS A 9 6.40 8.17 -5.32
CA LYS A 9 6.45 6.80 -5.83
C LYS A 9 6.25 5.79 -4.72
N PHE A 10 5.44 4.77 -4.99
CA PHE A 10 5.18 3.71 -4.03
C PHE A 10 6.41 2.81 -3.92
N MET A 11 6.99 2.75 -2.72
CA MET A 11 8.11 1.87 -2.40
C MET A 11 7.61 0.61 -1.70
N VAL A 12 8.34 -0.48 -1.95
CA VAL A 12 8.19 -1.76 -1.26
C VAL A 12 9.58 -2.24 -0.91
N HIS A 13 9.83 -2.49 0.38
CA HIS A 13 11.09 -3.04 0.85
C HIS A 13 10.84 -4.28 1.70
N MET A 14 11.34 -5.43 1.26
CA MET A 14 11.17 -6.71 1.95
C MET A 14 12.08 -6.79 3.18
N LEU A 15 11.50 -7.17 4.30
CA LEU A 15 12.16 -7.59 5.53
C LEU A 15 12.09 -9.11 5.61
N HIS A 16 13.23 -9.76 5.85
CA HIS A 16 13.31 -11.21 5.96
C HIS A 16 14.10 -11.59 7.22
N SER A 17 13.60 -12.55 8.00
CA SER A 17 14.18 -12.89 9.31
C SER A 17 15.61 -13.43 9.22
N ALA A 18 15.99 -14.05 8.10
CA ALA A 18 17.37 -14.47 7.84
C ALA A 18 18.39 -13.30 7.77
N TYR A 19 17.95 -12.05 7.63
CA TYR A 19 18.83 -10.88 7.76
C TYR A 19 19.08 -10.48 9.23
N PHE A 20 18.29 -11.02 10.16
CA PHE A 20 18.34 -10.72 11.59
C PHE A 20 18.87 -11.89 12.42
N PHE A 21 18.71 -13.12 11.93
CA PHE A 21 19.08 -14.36 12.60
C PHE A 21 19.86 -15.29 11.66
N PRO A 22 20.69 -16.22 12.19
CA PRO A 22 21.49 -17.13 11.37
C PRO A 22 20.69 -18.06 10.44
N GLN A 23 19.38 -18.20 10.67
CA GLN A 23 18.48 -19.03 9.89
C GLN A 23 17.11 -18.35 9.77
N THR A 24 16.31 -18.74 8.77
CA THR A 24 14.92 -18.30 8.63
C THR A 24 14.11 -18.80 9.81
N VAL A 25 13.49 -17.87 10.52
CA VAL A 25 12.64 -18.15 11.69
C VAL A 25 11.37 -17.30 11.65
N ASP A 26 10.32 -17.81 12.28
CA ASP A 26 9.09 -17.05 12.46
C ASP A 26 9.27 -15.99 13.55
N VAL A 27 8.87 -14.76 13.22
CA VAL A 27 9.06 -13.60 14.08
C VAL A 27 7.80 -12.75 14.14
N LYS A 28 7.68 -11.97 15.21
CA LYS A 28 6.81 -10.81 15.29
C LYS A 28 7.63 -9.59 14.88
N TRP A 29 7.14 -8.88 13.86
CA TRP A 29 7.76 -7.67 13.35
C TRP A 29 7.23 -6.43 14.06
N SER A 30 8.09 -5.44 14.26
CA SER A 30 7.72 -4.09 14.65
C SER A 30 8.69 -3.09 14.05
N ALA A 31 8.20 -1.90 13.73
CA ALA A 31 9.04 -0.84 13.18
C ALA A 31 8.60 0.54 13.67
N THR A 32 9.56 1.43 13.88
CA THR A 32 9.33 2.81 14.33
C THR A 32 10.28 3.76 13.61
N ALA A 33 9.92 5.05 13.50
CA ALA A 33 10.92 6.05 13.17
C ALA A 33 11.87 6.26 14.35
N GLN A 34 13.15 6.51 14.08
CA GLN A 34 14.14 6.74 15.12
C GLN A 34 13.71 7.89 16.04
N GLY A 35 13.67 7.62 17.35
CA GLY A 35 13.25 8.59 18.36
C GLY A 35 11.74 8.89 18.38
N LYS A 36 10.91 8.09 17.69
CA LYS A 36 9.45 8.22 17.67
C LYS A 36 8.78 6.88 18.02
N PRO A 37 7.57 6.89 18.61
CA PRO A 37 6.87 5.66 18.97
C PRO A 37 6.26 4.93 17.77
N ASN A 38 6.10 5.61 16.62
CA ASN A 38 5.41 5.09 15.45
C ASN A 38 6.21 5.36 14.17
N LEU A 39 5.86 4.65 13.09
CA LEU A 39 6.30 5.00 11.74
C LEU A 39 5.72 6.37 11.31
N PRO A 40 6.36 7.05 10.34
CA PRO A 40 5.72 8.18 9.66
C PRO A 40 4.40 7.75 9.04
N VAL A 41 3.44 8.67 8.97
CA VAL A 41 2.08 8.40 8.49
C VAL A 41 2.06 7.79 7.09
N TRP A 42 3.03 8.14 6.24
CA TRP A 42 3.13 7.65 4.86
C TRP A 42 3.77 6.26 4.72
N LEU A 43 4.29 5.69 5.81
CA LEU A 43 5.06 4.45 5.83
C LEU A 43 4.38 3.41 6.73
N HIS A 44 4.24 2.20 6.21
CA HIS A 44 3.50 1.13 6.86
C HIS A 44 4.32 -0.16 6.90
N LEU A 45 4.13 -0.93 7.98
CA LEU A 45 4.65 -2.29 8.12
C LEU A 45 3.55 -3.28 7.68
N PHE A 46 3.71 -3.84 6.49
CA PHE A 46 2.82 -4.82 5.92
C PHE A 46 3.31 -6.24 6.24
N HIS A 47 2.45 -7.07 6.82
CA HIS A 47 2.81 -8.43 7.23
C HIS A 47 2.50 -9.41 6.10
N SER A 48 3.49 -10.22 5.73
CA SER A 48 3.29 -11.34 4.82
C SER A 48 2.42 -12.42 5.47
N LYS A 49 1.82 -13.28 4.65
CA LYS A 49 1.28 -14.57 5.13
C LYS A 49 2.36 -15.47 5.73
N HIS A 50 3.63 -15.28 5.37
CA HIS A 50 4.78 -15.97 5.94
C HIS A 50 5.37 -15.13 7.09
N ARG A 51 5.33 -15.65 8.32
CA ARG A 51 5.75 -14.91 9.53
C ARG A 51 7.24 -14.52 9.52
N ALA A 52 8.06 -15.22 8.76
CA ALA A 52 9.47 -14.87 8.53
C ALA A 52 9.66 -13.63 7.64
N ILE A 53 8.61 -13.08 7.02
CA ILE A 53 8.67 -12.00 6.04
C ILE A 53 7.72 -10.86 6.43
N SER A 54 8.16 -9.63 6.22
CA SER A 54 7.32 -8.43 6.26
C SER A 54 7.81 -7.43 5.22
N TYR A 55 7.09 -6.34 5.02
CA TYR A 55 7.42 -5.33 4.02
C TYR A 55 7.23 -3.94 4.62
N LEU A 56 8.22 -3.06 4.44
CA LEU A 56 8.02 -1.63 4.58
C LEU A 56 7.43 -1.11 3.25
N ILE A 57 6.21 -0.60 3.31
CA ILE A 57 5.48 -0.10 2.13
C ILE A 57 4.99 1.32 2.36
N GLY A 58 4.91 2.11 1.30
CA GLY A 58 4.39 3.48 1.40
C GLY A 58 4.90 4.37 0.28
N THR A 59 4.43 5.60 0.24
CA THR A 59 4.91 6.60 -0.70
C THR A 59 5.50 7.78 0.05
N PRO A 60 6.79 8.12 -0.12
CA PRO A 60 7.38 9.26 0.58
C PRO A 60 6.68 10.57 0.19
N VAL A 61 5.96 11.14 1.15
CA VAL A 61 5.28 12.44 1.09
C VAL A 61 5.62 13.22 2.35
N THR A 62 6.73 13.93 2.30
CA THR A 62 7.37 14.50 3.49
C THR A 62 8.33 15.61 3.08
N PRO A 63 8.54 16.65 3.91
CA PRO A 63 9.58 17.64 3.64
C PRO A 63 10.99 17.03 3.78
N PHE A 64 11.16 16.03 4.63
CA PHE A 64 12.46 15.41 4.91
C PHE A 64 12.99 14.65 3.69
N GLN A 65 14.31 14.73 3.47
CA GLN A 65 15.02 13.97 2.44
C GLN A 65 15.48 12.59 2.94
N GLN A 66 15.60 12.43 4.26
CA GLN A 66 16.06 11.20 4.87
C GLN A 66 15.26 10.91 6.14
N ILE A 67 15.01 9.63 6.39
CA ILE A 67 14.52 9.15 7.67
C ILE A 67 15.14 7.81 8.03
N THR A 68 15.47 7.61 9.30
CA THR A 68 15.93 6.33 9.82
C THR A 68 14.77 5.58 10.48
N ILE A 69 14.57 4.33 10.07
CA ILE A 69 13.58 3.41 10.60
C ILE A 69 14.29 2.34 11.42
N HIS A 70 13.83 2.14 12.65
CA HIS A 70 14.25 1.06 13.52
C HIS A 70 13.30 -0.11 13.35
N VAL A 71 13.83 -1.25 12.89
CA VAL A 71 13.07 -2.49 12.68
C VAL A 71 13.52 -3.51 13.70
N ILE A 72 12.56 -4.15 14.36
CA ILE A 72 12.80 -5.18 15.36
C ILE A 72 12.08 -6.46 14.90
N ALA A 73 12.81 -7.56 14.91
CA ALA A 73 12.32 -8.91 14.71
C ALA A 73 12.41 -9.66 16.03
N LYS A 74 11.26 -10.02 16.61
CA LYS A 74 11.20 -10.84 17.83
C LYS A 74 10.78 -12.26 17.48
N ARG A 75 11.64 -13.25 17.76
CA ARG A 75 11.32 -14.66 17.52
C ARG A 75 10.07 -15.10 18.29
N LEU A 76 9.25 -15.93 17.65
CA LEU A 76 8.05 -16.48 18.27
C LEU A 76 8.35 -17.71 19.15
N ASP A 77 9.43 -18.43 18.88
CA ASP A 77 9.78 -19.68 19.55
C ASP A 77 10.49 -19.47 20.90
N ASN A 78 11.43 -18.52 20.96
CA ASN A 78 12.27 -18.29 22.13
C ASN A 78 12.32 -16.82 22.58
N TYR A 79 11.51 -15.95 21.97
CA TYR A 79 11.40 -14.53 22.30
C TYR A 79 12.68 -13.69 22.16
N LYS A 80 13.76 -14.24 21.58
CA LYS A 80 14.97 -13.47 21.27
C LYS A 80 14.66 -12.40 20.22
N SER A 81 15.09 -11.18 20.49
CA SER A 81 14.97 -10.05 19.57
C SER A 81 16.27 -9.79 18.83
N ALA A 82 16.14 -9.31 17.60
CA ALA A 82 17.22 -8.72 16.83
C ALA A 82 16.68 -7.46 16.15
N GLU A 83 17.55 -6.51 15.87
CA GLU A 83 17.16 -5.20 15.37
C GLU A 83 18.10 -4.69 14.27
N GLN A 84 17.57 -3.81 13.43
CA GLN A 84 18.30 -3.20 12.33
C GLN A 84 17.81 -1.77 12.09
N LEU A 85 18.74 -0.90 11.68
CA LEU A 85 18.43 0.45 11.22
C LEU A 85 18.44 0.51 9.69
N ILE A 86 17.34 1.02 9.14
CA ILE A 86 17.14 1.23 7.71
C ILE A 86 16.94 2.72 7.47
N THR A 87 17.86 3.32 6.72
CA THR A 87 17.78 4.71 6.29
C THR A 87 17.07 4.77 4.94
N ILE A 88 15.96 5.50 4.88
CA ILE A 88 15.24 5.78 3.64
C ILE A 88 15.68 7.15 3.15
N ILE A 89 16.16 7.22 1.92
CA ILE A 89 16.61 8.43 1.24
C ILE A 89 15.64 8.74 0.11
N SER A 90 15.17 9.97 0.05
CA SER A 90 14.20 10.45 -0.92
C SER A 90 14.72 11.70 -1.64
N ASN A 91 14.46 11.77 -2.94
CA ASN A 91 14.81 12.93 -3.75
C ASN A 91 13.97 14.16 -3.39
N GLU A 92 14.43 15.35 -3.78
CA GLU A 92 13.59 16.53 -3.70
C GLU A 92 12.48 16.48 -4.74
N ASP A 93 11.25 16.73 -4.29
CA ASP A 93 10.10 16.98 -5.14
C ASP A 93 9.11 17.85 -4.36
N VAL A 94 8.97 19.10 -4.80
CA VAL A 94 8.09 20.11 -4.16
C VAL A 94 6.62 19.72 -4.23
N ARG A 95 6.23 18.83 -5.15
CA ARG A 95 4.86 18.32 -5.25
C ARG A 95 4.49 17.43 -4.07
N TYR A 96 5.50 16.83 -3.43
CA TYR A 96 5.37 15.79 -2.43
C TYR A 96 6.03 16.14 -1.08
N ASN A 97 5.93 17.41 -0.65
CA ASN A 97 6.66 17.94 0.50
C ASN A 97 5.85 18.16 1.80
N SER A 98 4.57 17.77 1.84
CA SER A 98 3.68 17.96 2.99
C SER A 98 2.99 16.66 3.42
N SER A 99 2.10 16.71 4.42
CA SER A 99 1.35 15.52 4.84
C SER A 99 0.14 15.25 3.93
N THR A 100 -0.25 13.99 3.80
CA THR A 100 -1.51 13.59 3.16
C THR A 100 -2.70 14.27 3.84
N GLN A 101 -3.58 14.91 3.05
CA GLN A 101 -4.77 15.61 3.54
C GLN A 101 -6.06 14.82 3.32
N GLN A 102 -6.15 14.07 2.22
CA GLN A 102 -7.32 13.26 1.90
C GLN A 102 -6.90 11.90 1.36
N ILE A 103 -7.72 10.89 1.64
CA ILE A 103 -7.52 9.50 1.22
C ILE A 103 -8.79 9.00 0.55
N ALA A 104 -8.65 8.33 -0.60
CA ALA A 104 -9.71 7.56 -1.24
C ALA A 104 -9.42 6.07 -1.17
N GLU A 105 -10.40 5.24 -0.82
CA GLU A 105 -10.23 3.80 -0.78
C GLU A 105 -10.79 3.17 -2.07
N LEU A 106 -9.96 2.42 -2.78
CA LEU A 106 -10.33 1.63 -3.95
C LEU A 106 -10.30 0.15 -3.59
N LYS A 107 -11.46 -0.48 -3.60
CA LYS A 107 -11.58 -1.92 -3.36
C LYS A 107 -11.33 -2.69 -4.65
N ILE A 108 -10.37 -3.61 -4.63
CA ILE A 108 -10.02 -4.50 -5.73
C ILE A 108 -10.31 -5.94 -5.31
N LYS A 109 -11.32 -6.57 -5.92
CA LYS A 109 -11.68 -7.96 -5.64
C LYS A 109 -10.72 -8.93 -6.30
N ASN A 110 -10.58 -10.12 -5.73
CA ASN A 110 -9.80 -11.25 -6.28
C ASN A 110 -8.31 -10.96 -6.53
N VAL A 111 -7.75 -9.93 -5.88
CA VAL A 111 -6.32 -9.63 -5.91
C VAL A 111 -5.87 -9.40 -4.47
N GLU A 112 -4.97 -10.25 -3.98
CA GLU A 112 -4.46 -10.13 -2.61
C GLU A 112 -3.51 -8.93 -2.48
N ALA A 113 -3.51 -8.29 -1.30
CA ALA A 113 -2.64 -7.13 -1.05
C ALA A 113 -1.15 -7.47 -1.23
N GLU A 114 -0.74 -8.68 -0.83
CA GLU A 114 0.64 -9.14 -0.98
C GLU A 114 1.05 -9.30 -2.46
N GLU A 115 0.12 -9.52 -3.39
CA GLU A 115 0.43 -9.61 -4.83
C GLU A 115 0.97 -8.28 -5.39
N PHE A 116 0.68 -7.15 -4.73
CA PHE A 116 1.22 -5.84 -5.08
C PHE A 116 2.66 -5.64 -4.60
N THR A 117 3.12 -6.44 -3.62
CA THR A 117 4.51 -6.40 -3.14
C THR A 117 5.47 -7.13 -4.08
N ASN A 118 4.94 -7.97 -4.98
CA ASN A 118 5.73 -8.67 -5.98
C ASN A 118 6.17 -7.70 -7.10
N MET A 119 7.41 -7.22 -7.00
CA MET A 119 8.01 -6.29 -7.96
C MET A 119 8.08 -6.81 -9.40
N ARG A 120 7.92 -8.11 -9.63
CA ARG A 120 7.99 -8.71 -10.98
C ARG A 120 6.77 -8.41 -11.85
N ASN A 121 5.63 -8.06 -11.24
CA ASN A 121 4.34 -8.08 -11.95
C ASN A 121 3.88 -6.71 -12.50
N ASP A 122 4.71 -5.65 -12.39
CA ASP A 122 4.38 -4.27 -12.82
C ASP A 122 3.02 -3.71 -12.32
N HIS A 123 2.34 -4.42 -11.40
CA HIS A 123 1.02 -4.07 -10.89
C HIS A 123 1.01 -2.67 -10.28
N ILE A 124 2.04 -2.35 -9.47
CA ILE A 124 2.20 -1.01 -8.88
C ILE A 124 2.32 0.06 -9.94
N LYS A 125 3.17 -0.12 -10.97
CA LYS A 125 3.34 0.90 -12.02
C LYS A 125 2.05 1.14 -12.80
N ARG A 126 1.32 0.07 -13.14
CA ARG A 126 0.03 0.17 -13.82
C ARG A 126 -1.02 0.86 -12.94
N LEU A 127 -1.06 0.51 -11.66
CA LEU A 127 -1.93 1.12 -10.66
C LEU A 127 -1.60 2.62 -10.48
N GLU A 128 -0.33 2.99 -10.33
CA GLU A 128 0.11 4.39 -10.25
C GLU A 128 -0.34 5.20 -11.48
N LYS A 129 -0.15 4.65 -12.69
CA LYS A 129 -0.58 5.31 -13.92
C LYS A 129 -2.09 5.55 -13.93
N ALA A 130 -2.87 4.54 -13.60
CA ALA A 130 -4.32 4.65 -13.59
C ALA A 130 -4.83 5.59 -12.46
N ILE A 131 -4.11 5.70 -11.33
CA ILE A 131 -4.36 6.71 -10.28
C ILE A 131 -4.23 8.11 -10.87
N HIS A 132 -3.11 8.38 -11.52
CA HIS A 132 -2.84 9.69 -12.10
C HIS A 132 -3.86 10.06 -13.18
N GLU A 133 -4.32 9.11 -13.98
CA GLU A 133 -5.33 9.34 -15.02
C GLU A 133 -6.72 9.60 -14.44
N THR A 134 -7.11 8.84 -13.40
CA THR A 134 -8.46 8.91 -12.81
C THR A 134 -8.61 10.09 -11.85
N PHE A 135 -7.62 10.33 -10.99
CA PHE A 135 -7.67 11.32 -9.91
C PHE A 135 -7.00 12.66 -10.30
N ARG A 136 -6.87 12.92 -11.60
CA ARG A 136 -6.27 14.15 -12.13
C ARG A 136 -7.04 15.41 -11.71
N GLY A 137 -6.29 16.49 -11.46
CA GLY A 137 -6.82 17.81 -11.18
C GLY A 137 -5.69 18.85 -11.14
N LYS A 138 -6.01 20.13 -11.36
CA LYS A 138 -5.00 21.20 -11.28
C LYS A 138 -4.43 21.25 -9.86
N GLY A 139 -3.10 21.07 -9.73
CA GLY A 139 -2.40 21.09 -8.44
C GLY A 139 -2.48 19.79 -7.63
N VAL A 140 -3.28 18.82 -8.07
CA VAL A 140 -3.47 17.54 -7.36
C VAL A 140 -2.44 16.53 -7.87
N ASN A 141 -1.68 15.96 -6.95
CA ASN A 141 -0.70 14.91 -7.22
C ASN A 141 -1.11 13.66 -6.42
N PRO A 142 -1.95 12.78 -6.99
CA PRO A 142 -2.44 11.61 -6.29
C PRO A 142 -1.39 10.47 -6.30
N TYR A 143 -1.33 9.70 -5.24
CA TYR A 143 -0.38 8.59 -5.09
C TYR A 143 -0.99 7.42 -4.32
N ILE A 144 -0.35 6.25 -4.37
CA ILE A 144 -0.73 5.13 -3.50
C ILE A 144 -0.26 5.49 -2.08
N PHE A 145 -1.19 5.74 -1.18
CA PHE A 145 -0.89 5.97 0.22
C PHE A 145 -0.54 4.66 0.92
N ASN A 146 -1.39 3.64 0.74
CA ASN A 146 -1.20 2.33 1.36
C ASN A 146 -1.93 1.23 0.54
N ILE A 147 -1.59 -0.04 0.79
CA ILE A 147 -2.30 -1.20 0.28
C ILE A 147 -2.52 -2.16 1.45
N ILE A 148 -3.78 -2.49 1.72
CA ILE A 148 -4.17 -3.36 2.84
C ILE A 148 -5.03 -4.53 2.35
N PRO A 149 -5.02 -5.68 3.04
CA PRO A 149 -5.96 -6.76 2.78
C PRO A 149 -7.39 -6.28 3.04
N GLU A 150 -8.35 -6.76 2.25
CA GLU A 150 -9.76 -6.43 2.47
C GLU A 150 -10.27 -6.90 3.85
N ILE A 151 -9.82 -8.07 4.29
CA ILE A 151 -10.14 -8.61 5.61
C ILE A 151 -8.85 -8.60 6.45
N GLN A 152 -8.84 -7.77 7.49
CA GLN A 152 -7.78 -7.74 8.48
C GLN A 152 -8.11 -8.78 9.57
N ASN A 153 -7.20 -9.73 9.80
CA ASN A 153 -7.37 -10.83 10.76
C ASN A 153 -8.61 -11.70 10.48
N PRO A 154 -8.65 -12.42 9.35
CA PRO A 154 -9.76 -13.30 9.05
C PRO A 154 -9.88 -14.39 10.15
N PRO A 155 -11.10 -14.87 10.47
CA PRO A 155 -11.31 -15.95 11.43
C PRO A 155 -10.47 -17.20 11.10
N GLU A 156 -10.09 -18.02 12.09
CA GLU A 156 -9.25 -19.21 11.86
C GLU A 156 -9.82 -20.17 10.80
N GLU A 157 -11.15 -20.32 10.77
CA GLU A 157 -11.89 -21.12 9.78
C GLU A 157 -11.68 -20.63 8.34
N PHE A 158 -11.44 -19.33 8.17
CA PHE A 158 -11.20 -18.70 6.89
C PHE A 158 -9.89 -19.19 6.25
N TYR A 159 -8.83 -19.43 7.05
CA TYR A 159 -7.55 -19.92 6.54
C TYR A 159 -7.63 -21.32 5.93
N ARG A 160 -8.63 -22.13 6.31
CA ARG A 160 -8.88 -23.45 5.70
C ARG A 160 -9.36 -23.35 4.24
N VAL A 161 -9.99 -22.23 3.87
CA VAL A 161 -10.54 -21.98 2.53
C VAL A 161 -9.74 -20.90 1.78
N ALA A 162 -9.01 -20.04 2.49
CA ALA A 162 -8.26 -18.89 1.96
C ALA A 162 -7.18 -19.26 0.94
N ASN A 163 -6.63 -20.48 1.00
CA ASN A 163 -5.69 -20.95 -0.01
C ASN A 163 -6.34 -21.13 -1.40
N GLN A 164 -7.67 -21.13 -1.49
CA GLN A 164 -8.42 -21.28 -2.73
C GLN A 164 -9.23 -20.04 -3.14
N ILE A 165 -9.45 -19.08 -2.23
CA ILE A 165 -10.28 -17.90 -2.50
C ILE A 165 -9.48 -16.63 -2.25
N LYS A 166 -9.24 -15.86 -3.32
CA LYS A 166 -8.72 -14.50 -3.24
C LYS A 166 -9.84 -13.56 -2.84
N ILE A 167 -9.71 -12.90 -1.69
CA ILE A 167 -10.74 -12.02 -1.12
C ILE A 167 -10.71 -10.69 -1.87
N GLY A 168 -9.53 -10.07 -1.91
CA GLY A 168 -9.33 -8.73 -2.43
C GLY A 168 -8.43 -7.88 -1.55
N SER A 169 -8.15 -6.69 -2.05
CA SER A 169 -7.35 -5.67 -1.40
C SER A 169 -8.06 -4.33 -1.43
N ILE A 170 -7.62 -3.45 -0.54
CA ILE A 170 -8.01 -2.05 -0.53
C ILE A 170 -6.74 -1.24 -0.81
N VAL A 171 -6.79 -0.48 -1.90
CA VAL A 171 -5.76 0.50 -2.25
C VAL A 171 -6.21 1.86 -1.71
N GLN A 172 -5.44 2.43 -0.80
CA GLN A 172 -5.66 3.78 -0.31
C GLN A 172 -4.88 4.76 -1.18
N ILE A 173 -5.56 5.75 -1.74
CA ILE A 173 -5.03 6.74 -2.68
C ILE A 173 -5.00 8.07 -1.95
N GLY A 174 -3.81 8.62 -1.73
CA GLY A 174 -3.59 9.85 -1.01
C GLY A 174 -3.40 11.06 -1.92
N THR A 175 -3.65 12.24 -1.37
CA THR A 175 -3.26 13.53 -1.95
C THR A 175 -2.88 14.50 -0.83
N GLN A 176 -1.92 15.39 -1.09
CA GLN A 176 -1.50 16.47 -0.19
C GLN A 176 -2.34 17.74 -0.32
N GLN A 177 -3.25 17.76 -1.29
CA GLN A 177 -4.28 18.78 -1.46
C GLN A 177 -5.65 18.11 -1.47
N HIS A 178 -6.72 18.89 -1.56
CA HIS A 178 -8.05 18.31 -1.72
C HIS A 178 -8.20 17.68 -3.11
N PHE A 179 -8.91 16.55 -3.19
CA PHE A 179 -9.30 15.97 -4.47
C PHE A 179 -10.12 16.98 -5.28
N HIS A 180 -9.89 17.02 -6.58
CA HIS A 180 -10.61 17.93 -7.45
C HIS A 180 -12.08 17.49 -7.61
N ALA A 181 -12.98 18.44 -7.92
CA ALA A 181 -14.43 18.20 -7.98
C ALA A 181 -14.86 17.06 -8.92
N ASN A 182 -14.06 16.76 -9.95
CA ASN A 182 -14.28 15.60 -10.82
C ASN A 182 -14.21 14.27 -10.05
N VAL A 183 -13.28 14.13 -9.10
CA VAL A 183 -13.15 12.92 -8.27
C VAL A 183 -14.42 12.73 -7.43
N HIS A 184 -14.93 13.79 -6.82
CA HIS A 184 -16.20 13.75 -6.09
C HIS A 184 -17.38 13.33 -6.99
N ARG A 185 -17.44 13.83 -8.23
CA ARG A 185 -18.48 13.40 -9.21
C ARG A 185 -18.34 11.92 -9.59
N ILE A 186 -17.11 11.44 -9.78
CA ILE A 186 -16.82 10.04 -10.07
C ILE A 186 -17.31 9.16 -8.92
N LEU A 187 -17.02 9.57 -7.69
CA LEU A 187 -17.46 8.88 -6.47
C LEU A 187 -18.97 8.86 -6.30
N GLU A 188 -19.64 9.99 -6.53
CA GLU A 188 -21.09 10.01 -6.52
C GLU A 188 -21.68 9.08 -7.58
N GLY A 189 -21.09 9.05 -8.78
CA GLY A 189 -21.48 8.16 -9.86
C GLY A 189 -21.37 6.68 -9.47
N LEU A 190 -20.24 6.31 -8.86
CA LEU A 190 -20.00 4.95 -8.35
C LEU A 190 -20.93 4.57 -7.19
N ARG A 191 -21.19 5.50 -6.27
CA ARG A 191 -22.11 5.28 -5.15
C ARG A 191 -23.55 5.06 -5.64
N LYS A 192 -23.97 5.83 -6.65
CA LYS A 192 -25.32 5.75 -7.23
C LYS A 192 -25.49 4.54 -8.16
N ASN A 193 -24.42 4.10 -8.83
CA ASN A 193 -24.46 2.97 -9.76
C ASN A 193 -23.14 2.18 -9.75
N PRO A 194 -23.12 0.96 -9.18
CA PRO A 194 -21.94 0.09 -9.20
C PRO A 194 -21.45 -0.29 -10.60
N GLN A 195 -22.30 -0.25 -11.64
CA GLN A 195 -21.89 -0.51 -13.03
C GLN A 195 -21.11 0.66 -13.65
N TYR A 196 -21.05 1.81 -12.96
CA TYR A 196 -20.28 2.98 -13.41
C TYR A 196 -18.78 2.65 -13.52
N CYS A 197 -18.28 1.63 -12.80
CA CYS A 197 -16.93 1.11 -12.91
C CYS A 197 -16.58 0.58 -14.30
N HIS A 198 -17.56 0.09 -15.09
CA HIS A 198 -17.32 -0.49 -16.41
C HIS A 198 -17.03 0.57 -17.49
N LYS A 199 -17.12 1.87 -17.17
CA LYS A 199 -16.67 2.94 -18.06
C LYS A 199 -15.14 2.99 -18.08
N THR A 200 -14.54 2.17 -18.92
CA THR A 200 -13.08 2.02 -19.11
C THR A 200 -12.33 3.35 -19.30
N ILE A 201 -12.97 4.35 -19.92
CA ILE A 201 -12.42 5.70 -20.10
C ILE A 201 -12.20 6.44 -18.77
N LEU A 202 -13.05 6.18 -17.77
CA LEU A 202 -12.96 6.79 -16.44
C LEU A 202 -12.17 5.92 -15.45
N PHE A 203 -11.99 4.63 -15.76
CA PHE A 203 -11.40 3.63 -14.88
C PHE A 203 -10.44 2.71 -15.64
N PRO A 204 -9.24 3.17 -16.01
CA PRO A 204 -8.28 2.39 -16.80
C PRO A 204 -7.84 1.06 -16.13
N TRP A 205 -8.05 0.95 -14.82
CA TRP A 205 -7.79 -0.23 -13.99
C TRP A 205 -8.58 -1.46 -14.38
N THR A 206 -9.78 -1.29 -14.96
CA THR A 206 -10.61 -2.44 -15.34
C THR A 206 -9.86 -3.31 -16.35
N ASN A 207 -9.12 -2.72 -17.28
CA ASN A 207 -8.27 -3.48 -18.21
C ASN A 207 -7.01 -4.06 -17.56
N THR A 208 -6.56 -3.46 -16.46
CA THR A 208 -5.36 -3.91 -15.73
C THR A 208 -5.62 -5.18 -14.92
N PHE A 209 -6.86 -5.36 -14.43
CA PHE A 209 -7.27 -6.50 -13.61
C PHE A 209 -8.44 -7.32 -14.20
N ALA A 210 -8.87 -7.05 -15.43
CA ALA A 210 -9.98 -7.76 -16.11
C ALA A 210 -9.79 -9.28 -16.19
N HIS A 211 -8.54 -9.76 -16.24
CA HIS A 211 -8.21 -11.18 -16.35
C HIS A 211 -8.50 -11.98 -15.06
N SER A 212 -8.88 -11.35 -13.94
CA SER A 212 -9.16 -12.03 -12.67
C SER A 212 -10.64 -12.22 -12.31
N SER A 213 -11.60 -11.80 -13.15
CA SER A 213 -13.03 -12.23 -13.20
C SER A 213 -13.89 -11.17 -13.91
N PRO A 214 -14.95 -11.57 -14.66
CA PRO A 214 -15.92 -10.64 -15.29
C PRO A 214 -16.76 -9.81 -14.29
N SER A 215 -16.50 -9.93 -12.98
CA SER A 215 -17.19 -9.22 -11.90
C SER A 215 -16.37 -8.11 -11.23
N THR A 216 -15.31 -7.61 -11.89
CA THR A 216 -14.42 -6.53 -11.42
C THR A 216 -15.10 -5.15 -11.36
N GLY A 217 -16.18 -5.07 -10.58
CA GLY A 217 -16.69 -3.82 -10.03
C GLY A 217 -15.75 -3.36 -8.92
N ALA A 218 -14.82 -2.47 -9.26
CA ALA A 218 -14.00 -1.80 -8.26
C ALA A 218 -14.92 -0.88 -7.43
N ASN A 219 -15.27 -1.27 -6.20
CA ASN A 219 -16.07 -0.43 -5.33
C ASN A 219 -15.15 0.65 -4.75
N LEU A 220 -15.17 1.86 -5.32
CA LEU A 220 -14.50 3.02 -4.75
C LEU A 220 -15.33 3.51 -3.55
N ILE A 221 -14.73 3.49 -2.37
CA ILE A 221 -15.31 4.05 -1.15
C ILE A 221 -14.40 5.21 -0.74
N LEU A 222 -14.84 6.45 -0.94
CA LEU A 222 -14.14 7.59 -0.35
C LEU A 222 -14.56 7.72 1.11
N LYS A 223 -13.65 7.42 2.03
CA LYS A 223 -13.70 7.93 3.40
C LYS A 223 -12.81 9.15 3.45
N ILE A 224 -13.40 10.35 3.39
CA ILE A 224 -12.69 11.59 3.74
C ILE A 224 -12.65 11.68 5.26
#